data_AF-A0A0L6VPH8-F1
#
_entry.id   AF-A0A0L6VPH8-F1
#
_cell.length_a   1.000
_cell.length_b   1.000
_cell.length_c   1.000
_cell.angle_alpha   90.00
_cell.angle_beta   90.00
_cell.angle_gamma   90.00
#
_symmetry.space_group_name_H-M   'P 1'
#
loop_
_entity.id
_entity.type
_entity.pdbx_description
1 polymer ?
#
loop_
_entity_poly.entity_id
_entity_poly.type
_entity_poly.pdbx_seq_one_letter_code
_entity_poly.pdbx_strand_id
1 'polypeptide(L)'
;MGVVFISFFSTQIWEFFDSNKNQAKQKNRRRNYLHLQPEILHPSISKVLDIKSDGHCGFWVFSYCLGRGQHEHLAMRNKLYQNAKERSQWYKDHSYIDNISSVLKMKKFESSGPSGLGNWMSIPTFGDLISNTFKSP
;
A
#
# COMPACT_ATOMS: atom_id res chain seq x y z
N MET A 1 11.79 -9.50 -8.69
CA MET A 1 10.69 -9.83 -7.76
C MET A 1 10.68 -8.78 -6.67
N GLY A 2 9.53 -8.20 -6.34
CA GLY A 2 9.40 -7.21 -5.26
C GLY A 2 8.50 -7.78 -4.17
N VAL A 3 9.06 -8.07 -3.01
CA VAL A 3 8.32 -8.60 -1.86
C VAL A 3 7.98 -7.44 -0.95
N VAL A 4 6.69 -7.27 -0.63
CA VAL A 4 6.26 -6.22 0.31
C VAL A 4 5.77 -6.88 1.60
N PHE A 5 6.31 -6.40 2.71
CA PHE A 5 5.98 -6.84 4.06
C PHE A 5 4.99 -5.87 4.67
N ILE A 6 3.96 -6.41 5.30
CA ILE A 6 2.90 -5.63 5.93
C ILE A 6 2.96 -5.94 7.42
N SER A 7 3.22 -4.92 8.24
CA SER A 7 3.03 -4.94 9.69
C SER A 7 1.82 -4.09 10.05
N PHE A 8 0.81 -4.68 10.69
CA PHE A 8 -0.33 -3.94 11.24
C PHE A 8 -0.45 -4.19 12.75
N PHE A 9 -0.64 -3.11 13.51
CA PHE A 9 -0.75 -3.10 14.98
C PHE A 9 -2.20 -3.13 15.50
N SER A 10 -3.22 -3.38 14.67
CA SER A 10 -4.63 -3.39 15.13
C SER A 10 -5.31 -4.75 14.93
N THR A 11 -5.83 -5.30 16.03
CA THR A 11 -6.52 -6.60 16.14
C THR A 11 -7.91 -6.63 15.50
N GLN A 12 -8.56 -5.48 15.28
CA GLN A 12 -9.91 -5.46 14.68
C GLN A 12 -9.91 -5.63 13.15
N ILE A 13 -8.79 -5.34 12.49
CA ILE A 13 -8.64 -5.55 11.05
C ILE A 13 -8.46 -7.06 10.74
N TRP A 14 -7.95 -7.84 11.69
CA TRP A 14 -7.65 -9.27 11.52
C TRP A 14 -8.88 -10.13 11.19
N GLU A 15 -10.00 -9.96 11.90
CA GLU A 15 -11.18 -10.83 11.75
C GLU A 15 -11.87 -10.66 10.38
N PHE A 16 -11.79 -9.48 9.77
CA PHE A 16 -12.32 -9.22 8.44
C PHE A 16 -11.47 -9.86 7.32
N PHE A 17 -10.17 -10.10 7.57
CA PHE A 17 -9.23 -10.62 6.58
C PHE A 17 -9.08 -12.14 6.53
N ASP A 18 -9.51 -12.85 7.58
CA ASP A 18 -9.32 -14.30 7.71
C ASP A 18 -10.28 -15.14 6.84
N SER A 19 -11.30 -14.52 6.23
CA SER A 19 -12.27 -15.24 5.39
C SER A 19 -11.71 -15.68 4.02
N ASN A 20 -10.50 -15.26 3.61
CA ASN A 20 -9.99 -15.51 2.25
C ASN A 20 -8.52 -16.02 2.22
N LYS A 21 -8.37 -17.34 2.36
CA LYS A 21 -7.35 -18.28 1.79
C LYS A 21 -6.44 -19.06 2.78
N ASN A 22 -6.39 -20.37 2.49
CA ASN A 22 -5.45 -21.44 2.88
C ASN A 22 -4.19 -21.04 3.68
N GLN A 23 -4.26 -21.23 5.01
CA GLN A 23 -3.21 -20.88 5.98
C GLN A 23 -1.85 -21.55 5.70
N ALA A 24 -1.84 -22.77 5.15
CA ALA A 24 -0.60 -23.50 4.83
C ALA A 24 0.27 -22.80 3.77
N LYS A 25 -0.36 -22.21 2.74
CA LYS A 25 0.34 -21.48 1.67
C LYS A 25 0.95 -20.18 2.21
N GLN A 26 0.26 -19.52 3.15
CA GLN A 26 0.75 -18.31 3.79
C GLN A 26 1.93 -18.60 4.74
N LYS A 27 1.84 -19.70 5.51
CA LYS A 27 2.91 -20.17 6.39
C LYS A 27 4.19 -20.49 5.62
N ASN A 28 4.06 -21.16 4.47
CA ASN A 28 5.20 -21.47 3.60
C ASN A 28 5.87 -20.20 3.05
N ARG A 29 5.06 -19.25 2.53
CA ARG A 29 5.58 -17.95 2.06
C ARG A 29 6.30 -17.17 3.14
N ARG A 30 5.73 -17.08 4.35
CA ARG A 30 6.38 -16.38 5.47
C ARG A 30 7.76 -16.97 5.73
N ARG A 31 7.89 -18.30 5.84
CA ARG A 31 9.19 -18.97 6.01
C ARG A 31 10.20 -18.61 4.93
N ASN A 32 9.78 -18.57 3.67
CA ASN A 32 10.68 -18.32 2.54
C ASN A 32 11.20 -16.88 2.47
N TYR A 33 10.55 -15.92 3.14
CA TYR A 33 10.94 -14.50 3.07
C TYR A 33 11.37 -13.90 4.40
N LEU A 34 11.18 -14.58 5.53
CA LEU A 34 11.61 -14.09 6.85
C LEU A 34 13.12 -13.83 6.89
N HIS A 35 13.92 -14.69 6.28
CA HIS A 35 15.39 -14.52 6.27
C HIS A 35 15.87 -13.25 5.55
N LEU A 36 15.02 -12.61 4.74
CA LEU A 36 15.35 -11.34 4.05
C LEU A 36 15.10 -10.11 4.94
N GLN A 37 14.45 -10.29 6.09
CA GLN A 37 14.05 -9.21 6.98
C GLN A 37 14.83 -9.26 8.30
N PRO A 38 15.11 -8.09 8.91
CA PRO A 38 15.62 -8.03 10.27
C PRO A 38 14.77 -8.87 11.24
N GLU A 39 15.41 -9.68 12.06
CA GLU A 39 14.73 -10.59 13.00
C GLU A 39 13.78 -9.86 13.96
N ILE A 40 14.12 -8.63 14.33
CA ILE A 40 13.28 -7.76 15.16
C ILE A 40 11.89 -7.49 14.54
N LEU A 41 11.75 -7.56 13.22
CA LEU A 41 10.49 -7.36 12.52
C LEU A 41 9.68 -8.64 12.34
N HIS A 42 10.28 -9.82 12.54
CA HIS A 42 9.62 -11.11 12.30
C HIS A 42 8.34 -11.32 13.11
N PRO A 43 8.24 -10.90 14.39
CA PRO A 43 7.00 -10.99 15.15
C PRO A 43 5.88 -10.12 14.55
N SER A 44 6.24 -8.97 13.99
CA SER A 44 5.30 -7.97 13.44
C SER A 44 4.83 -8.29 12.02
N ILE A 45 5.46 -9.23 11.33
CA ILE A 45 5.06 -9.66 9.98
C ILE A 45 3.95 -10.72 10.11
N SER A 46 2.71 -10.28 9.96
CA SER A 46 1.55 -11.18 9.92
C SER A 46 1.45 -11.89 8.57
N LYS A 47 1.75 -11.18 7.48
CA LYS A 47 1.53 -11.66 6.11
C LYS A 47 2.63 -11.20 5.17
N VAL A 48 2.98 -12.09 4.24
CA VAL A 48 3.85 -11.80 3.10
C VAL A 48 3.04 -11.97 1.82
N LEU A 49 2.99 -10.92 1.02
CA LEU A 49 2.33 -10.92 -0.28
C LEU A 49 3.39 -10.92 -1.38
N ASP A 50 3.32 -11.93 -2.23
CA ASP A 50 4.06 -11.96 -3.48
C ASP A 50 3.23 -11.25 -4.54
N ILE A 51 3.69 -10.07 -4.94
CA ILE A 51 2.99 -9.17 -5.85
C ILE A 51 3.86 -8.81 -7.04
N LYS A 52 3.18 -8.45 -8.14
CA LYS A 52 3.87 -8.10 -9.38
C LYS A 52 4.72 -6.83 -9.16
N SER A 53 5.97 -6.90 -9.61
CA SER A 53 6.95 -5.82 -9.50
C SER A 53 6.90 -4.90 -10.73
N ASP A 54 5.74 -4.30 -11.01
CA ASP A 54 5.49 -3.46 -12.19
C ASP A 54 5.40 -1.95 -11.86
N GLY A 55 5.88 -1.55 -10.69
CA GLY A 55 5.84 -0.17 -10.21
C GLY A 55 4.48 0.26 -9.66
N HIS A 56 3.47 -0.63 -9.63
CA HIS A 56 2.21 -0.40 -8.91
C HIS A 56 2.14 -1.11 -7.55
N CYS A 57 3.24 -1.77 -7.14
CA CYS A 57 3.30 -2.67 -6.00
C CYS A 57 2.70 -2.09 -4.70
N GLY A 58 2.94 -0.81 -4.40
CA GLY A 58 2.32 -0.13 -3.26
C GLY A 58 0.80 -0.07 -3.32
N PHE A 59 0.23 0.19 -4.51
CA PHE A 59 -1.24 0.22 -4.71
C PHE A 59 -1.86 -1.18 -4.68
N TRP A 60 -1.12 -2.18 -5.16
CA TRP A 60 -1.50 -3.59 -5.04
C TRP A 60 -1.65 -4.03 -3.58
N VAL A 61 -0.62 -3.72 -2.78
CA VAL A 61 -0.62 -3.98 -1.34
C VAL A 61 -1.78 -3.25 -0.68
N PHE A 62 -1.94 -1.97 -0.97
CA PHE A 62 -2.97 -1.18 -0.32
C PHE A 62 -4.39 -1.61 -0.70
N SER A 63 -4.64 -1.94 -1.96
CA SER A 63 -5.91 -2.56 -2.41
C SER A 63 -6.19 -3.84 -1.60
N TYR A 64 -5.18 -4.71 -1.48
CA TYR A 64 -5.29 -5.92 -0.69
C TYR A 64 -5.61 -5.63 0.79
N CYS A 65 -4.91 -4.66 1.41
CA CYS A 65 -5.11 -4.25 2.79
C CYS A 65 -6.47 -3.60 3.08
N LEU A 66 -7.22 -3.19 2.06
CA LEU A 66 -8.60 -2.74 2.21
C LEU A 66 -9.64 -3.83 1.87
N GLY A 67 -9.21 -5.07 1.66
CA GLY A 67 -10.11 -6.16 1.24
C GLY A 67 -10.62 -5.99 -0.19
N ARG A 68 -10.02 -5.08 -0.95
CA ARG A 68 -10.37 -4.85 -2.36
C ARG A 68 -9.61 -5.88 -3.21
N GLY A 69 -10.30 -6.48 -4.16
CA GLY A 69 -9.74 -7.54 -5.00
C GLY A 69 -8.46 -7.15 -5.74
N GLN A 70 -7.80 -8.14 -6.35
CA GLN A 70 -6.55 -8.01 -7.11
C GLN A 70 -6.68 -7.16 -8.40
N HIS A 71 -7.67 -6.30 -8.57
CA HIS A 71 -7.82 -5.52 -9.79
C HIS A 71 -8.13 -4.04 -9.54
N GLU A 72 -8.23 -3.63 -8.27
CA GLU A 72 -8.61 -2.27 -7.91
C GLU A 72 -7.42 -1.31 -7.76
N HIS A 73 -6.17 -1.76 -7.92
CA HIS A 73 -4.96 -0.96 -7.69
C HIS A 73 -4.94 0.37 -8.49
N LEU A 74 -5.45 0.39 -9.73
CA LEU A 74 -5.56 1.62 -10.53
C LEU A 74 -6.63 2.57 -9.98
N ALA A 75 -7.80 2.04 -9.59
CA ALA A 75 -8.85 2.84 -8.95
C ALA A 75 -8.36 3.45 -7.63
N MET A 76 -7.63 2.67 -6.85
CA MET A 76 -6.97 3.11 -5.61
C MET A 76 -6.00 4.26 -5.86
N ARG A 77 -5.09 4.09 -6.83
CA ARG A 77 -4.14 5.12 -7.24
C ARG A 77 -4.85 6.40 -7.71
N ASN A 78 -5.86 6.26 -8.55
CA ASN A 78 -6.60 7.40 -9.09
C ASN A 78 -7.37 8.15 -7.98
N LYS A 79 -7.94 7.44 -7.02
CA LYS A 79 -8.62 8.06 -5.87
C LYS A 79 -7.65 8.83 -4.96
N LEU A 80 -6.46 8.27 -4.69
CA LEU A 80 -5.39 8.97 -3.97
C LEU A 80 -4.95 10.24 -4.71
N TYR A 81 -4.77 10.14 -6.03
CA TYR A 81 -4.41 11.29 -6.86
C TYR A 81 -5.46 12.41 -6.79
N GLN A 82 -6.74 12.08 -6.94
CA GLN A 82 -7.80 13.09 -6.87
C GLN A 82 -7.86 13.74 -5.49
N ASN A 83 -7.78 12.96 -4.42
CA ASN A 83 -7.78 13.51 -3.07
C ASN A 83 -6.59 14.45 -2.81
N ALA A 84 -5.38 14.04 -3.23
CA ALA A 84 -4.19 14.88 -3.13
C ALA A 84 -4.32 16.18 -3.93
N LYS A 85 -4.96 16.13 -5.10
CA LYS A 85 -5.17 17.30 -5.95
C LYS A 85 -6.19 18.26 -5.32
N GLU A 86 -7.35 17.76 -4.94
CA GLU A 86 -8.47 18.53 -4.37
C GLU A 86 -8.12 19.13 -3.02
N ARG A 87 -7.37 18.41 -2.17
CA ARG A 87 -6.99 18.84 -0.83
C ARG A 87 -5.55 19.34 -0.73
N SER A 88 -4.91 19.64 -1.85
CA SER A 88 -3.50 20.02 -1.90
C SER A 88 -3.16 21.18 -0.97
N GLN A 89 -4.02 22.21 -0.91
CA GLN A 89 -3.83 23.34 -0.01
C GLN A 89 -4.02 22.94 1.45
N TRP A 90 -5.07 22.17 1.77
CA TRP A 90 -5.31 21.67 3.12
C TRP A 90 -4.13 20.86 3.67
N TYR A 91 -3.52 20.00 2.85
CA TYR A 91 -2.33 19.23 3.24
C TYR A 91 -1.11 20.10 3.52
N LYS A 92 -0.93 21.19 2.76
CA LYS A 92 0.14 22.16 3.00
C LYS A 92 -0.10 22.96 4.29
N ASP A 93 -1.33 23.43 4.49
CA ASP A 93 -1.68 24.29 5.63
C ASP A 93 -1.55 23.56 6.98
N HIS A 94 -1.73 22.23 6.98
CA HIS A 94 -1.62 21.39 8.17
C HIS A 94 -0.25 20.70 8.30
N SER A 95 0.70 20.98 7.41
CA SER A 95 2.03 20.35 7.39
C SER A 95 2.02 18.81 7.39
N TYR A 96 0.97 18.20 6.84
CA TYR A 96 0.87 16.74 6.70
C TYR A 96 1.69 16.22 5.53
N ILE A 97 1.81 17.03 4.46
CA ILE A 97 2.57 16.66 3.27
C ILE A 97 3.43 17.86 2.85
N ASP A 98 4.67 17.89 3.31
CA ASP A 98 5.65 18.94 3.02
C ASP A 98 5.84 19.18 1.52
N ASN A 99 5.78 18.09 0.74
CA ASN A 99 5.98 18.15 -0.70
C ASN A 99 4.82 17.49 -1.45
N ILE A 100 3.65 18.13 -1.43
CA ILE A 100 2.48 17.68 -2.21
C ILE A 100 2.79 17.60 -3.71
N SER A 101 3.73 18.41 -4.21
CA SER A 101 4.15 18.34 -5.61
C SER A 101 4.79 16.99 -5.95
N SER A 102 5.53 16.39 -5.01
CA SER A 102 6.11 15.05 -5.17
C SER A 102 5.04 13.96 -5.20
N VAL A 103 3.99 14.08 -4.38
CA VAL A 103 2.83 13.20 -4.40
C VAL A 103 2.09 13.32 -5.74
N LEU A 104 1.92 14.54 -6.26
CA LEU A 104 1.26 14.79 -7.54
C LEU A 104 2.10 14.40 -8.76
N LYS A 105 3.41 14.07 -8.60
CA LYS A 105 4.19 13.40 -9.66
C LYS A 105 3.61 12.03 -10.00
N MET A 106 2.94 11.38 -9.05
CA MET A 106 2.10 10.22 -9.33
C MET A 106 0.96 10.65 -10.25
N LYS A 107 1.08 10.35 -11.54
CA LYS A 107 0.03 10.70 -12.51
C LYS A 107 -1.19 9.79 -12.36
N LYS A 108 -2.38 10.30 -12.73
CA LYS A 108 -3.54 9.46 -13.05
C LYS A 108 -3.10 8.45 -14.11
N PHE A 109 -3.45 7.19 -13.89
CA PHE A 109 -2.99 6.10 -14.75
C PHE A 109 -4.21 5.43 -15.37
N GLU A 110 -4.27 5.48 -16.70
CA GLU A 110 -5.37 4.91 -17.52
C GLU A 110 -4.97 3.54 -18.10
N SER A 111 -3.68 3.17 -18.10
CA SER A 111 -3.19 1.92 -18.69
C SER A 111 -2.63 0.96 -17.64
N SER A 112 -2.72 -0.35 -17.86
CA SER A 112 -2.16 -1.37 -16.97
C SER A 112 -0.65 -1.59 -17.17
N GLY A 113 0.04 -0.68 -17.87
CA GLY A 113 1.46 -0.79 -18.18
C GLY A 113 2.35 -0.57 -16.94
N PRO A 114 3.65 -0.91 -17.03
CA PRO A 114 4.60 -0.64 -15.95
C PRO A 114 4.65 0.85 -15.60
N SER A 115 4.71 1.15 -14.31
CA SER A 115 4.82 2.51 -13.79
C SER A 115 6.30 2.89 -13.64
N GLY A 116 6.72 3.98 -14.29
CA GLY A 116 8.09 4.50 -14.12
C GLY A 116 8.36 5.03 -12.71
N LEU A 117 9.64 5.06 -12.30
CA LEU A 117 10.09 5.41 -10.94
C LEU A 117 9.47 6.70 -10.37
N GLY A 118 9.31 7.74 -11.20
CA GLY A 118 8.72 9.01 -10.77
C GLY A 118 7.23 8.95 -10.39
N ASN A 119 6.57 7.81 -10.62
CA ASN A 119 5.17 7.56 -10.29
C ASN A 119 4.99 6.58 -9.13
N TRP A 120 6.08 6.15 -8.49
CA TRP A 120 6.02 5.19 -7.40
C TRP A 120 5.48 5.85 -6.13
N MET A 121 4.81 5.05 -5.31
CA MET A 121 4.41 5.47 -3.98
C MET A 121 5.66 5.61 -3.10
N SER A 122 5.76 6.72 -2.37
CA SER A 122 6.80 6.94 -1.37
C SER A 122 6.19 6.88 0.03
N ILE A 123 6.60 5.91 0.84
CA ILE A 123 6.28 5.84 2.27
C ILE A 123 7.44 6.54 3.02
N PRO A 124 7.17 7.38 4.04
CA PRO A 124 5.89 7.59 4.74
C PRO A 124 4.95 8.62 4.12
N THR A 125 5.37 9.38 3.10
CA THR A 125 4.61 10.52 2.54
C THR A 125 3.16 10.18 2.16
N PHE A 126 2.89 8.95 1.75
CA PHE A 126 1.54 8.50 1.39
C PHE A 126 0.67 8.06 2.57
N GLY A 127 1.20 7.92 3.78
CA GLY A 127 0.47 7.44 4.96
C GLY A 127 -0.72 8.33 5.31
N ASP A 128 -0.49 9.64 5.45
CA ASP A 128 -1.56 10.60 5.74
C ASP A 128 -2.56 10.71 4.60
N LEU A 129 -2.09 10.67 3.35
CA LEU A 129 -2.96 10.69 2.18
C LEU A 129 -3.88 9.47 2.14
N ILE A 130 -3.33 8.28 2.39
CA ILE A 130 -4.06 7.02 2.46
C ILE A 130 -5.14 7.08 3.54
N SER A 131 -4.75 7.46 4.76
CA SER A 131 -5.64 7.49 5.91
C SER A 131 -6.80 8.46 5.67
N ASN A 132 -6.51 9.64 5.15
CA ASN A 132 -7.51 10.65 4.81
C ASN A 132 -8.42 10.25 3.63
N THR A 133 -7.90 9.53 2.63
CA THR A 133 -8.67 9.16 1.43
C THR A 133 -9.64 8.01 1.68
N PHE A 134 -9.23 7.05 2.52
CA PHE A 134 -10.00 5.82 2.75
C PHE A 134 -10.64 5.75 4.13
N LYS A 135 -10.41 6.75 4.99
CA LYS A 135 -10.91 6.77 6.38
C LYS A 135 -10.49 5.51 7.14
N SER A 136 -9.31 4.98 6.81
CA SER A 136 -8.70 3.88 7.52
C SER A 136 -7.67 4.48 8.48
N PRO A 137 -7.65 4.06 9.75
CA PRO A 137 -6.50 4.29 10.61
C PRO A 137 -5.25 3.56 10.08
#